data_AF-A0A6G6YWN4-F1
#
_entry.id   AF-A0A6G6YWN4-F1
#
_cell.length_a   1.000
_cell.length_b   1.000
_cell.length_c   1.000
_cell.angle_alpha   90.00
_cell.angle_beta   90.00
_cell.angle_gamma   90.00
#
_symmetry.space_group_name_H-M   'P 1'
#
loop_
_entity.id
_entity.type
_entity.pdbx_description
1 polymer ?
#
loop_
_entity_poly.entity_id
_entity_poly.type
_entity_poly.pdbx_seq_one_letter_code
_entity_poly.pdbx_strand_id
1 'polypeptide(L)'
;MESIAWMAWTLPTAIFFALLASTLGAMTWLAAVYPEAERVGVLRIPTTRGDRLFISLVLAAVIHLLWIGLVGTDTIFTLPIGEGVEISSLWLATLISLLSAVAIFRTV
;
A
#
# COMPACT_ATOMS: atom_id res chain seq x y z
N MET A 1 29.61 13.51 7.40
CA MET A 1 28.57 12.60 6.88
C MET A 1 27.21 13.27 7.08
N GLU A 2 26.94 14.34 6.32
CA GLU A 2 25.73 15.18 6.44
C GLU A 2 25.12 15.37 5.03
N SER A 3 25.06 14.30 4.22
CA SER A 3 24.68 14.39 2.80
C SER A 3 23.30 13.80 2.46
N ILE A 4 22.50 13.45 3.48
CA ILE A 4 21.14 12.92 3.31
C ILE A 4 20.05 13.90 3.77
N ALA A 5 20.39 15.12 4.16
CA ALA A 5 19.47 16.12 4.71
C ALA A 5 18.35 16.60 3.77
N TRP A 6 18.32 16.17 2.50
CA TRP A 6 17.28 16.54 1.55
C TRP A 6 15.93 15.86 1.83
N MET A 7 15.95 14.69 2.49
CA MET A 7 14.76 13.99 2.98
C MET A 7 14.96 13.70 4.46
N ALA A 8 13.90 13.81 5.25
CA ALA A 8 13.91 13.35 6.63
C ALA A 8 13.95 11.82 6.66
N TRP A 9 15.14 11.26 6.48
CA TRP A 9 15.39 9.82 6.49
C TRP A 9 15.23 9.27 7.90
N THR A 10 14.06 8.72 8.16
CA THR A 10 13.79 7.90 9.33
C THR A 10 13.72 6.44 8.90
N LEU A 11 13.86 5.52 9.86
CA LEU A 11 13.70 4.09 9.60
C LEU A 11 12.34 3.77 8.92
N PRO A 12 11.19 4.31 9.37
CA PRO A 12 9.91 4.14 8.67
C PRO A 12 9.93 4.64 7.22
N THR A 13 10.48 5.85 6.97
CA THR A 13 10.55 6.41 5.62
C THR A 13 11.43 5.55 4.70
N ALA A 14 12.58 5.08 5.20
CA ALA A 14 13.47 4.19 4.45
C ALA A 14 12.79 2.87 4.07
N ILE A 15 12.05 2.26 4.99
CA ILE A 15 11.28 1.03 4.75
C ILE A 15 10.21 1.26 3.67
N PHE A 16 9.46 2.36 3.75
CA PHE A 16 8.44 2.69 2.75
C PHE A 16 9.02 2.78 1.33
N PHE A 17 10.10 3.54 1.15
CA PHE A 17 10.74 3.69 -0.16
C PHE A 17 11.38 2.39 -0.66
N ALA A 18 11.96 1.58 0.24
CA ALA A 18 12.48 0.27 -0.12
C ALA A 18 11.36 -0.65 -0.65
N LEU A 19 10.23 -0.73 0.05
CA LEU A 19 9.07 -1.53 -0.38
C LEU A 19 8.50 -1.02 -1.71
N LEU A 20 8.42 0.30 -1.90
CA LEU A 20 7.97 0.91 -3.16
C LEU A 20 8.90 0.51 -4.31
N ALA A 21 10.22 0.66 -4.12
CA ALA A 21 11.22 0.30 -5.12
C ALA A 21 11.19 -1.21 -5.43
N SER A 22 11.06 -2.07 -4.41
CA SER A 22 10.91 -3.52 -4.60
C SER A 22 9.65 -3.87 -5.38
N THR A 23 8.53 -3.19 -5.10
CA THR A 23 7.26 -3.43 -5.81
C THR A 23 7.37 -3.04 -7.29
N LEU A 24 7.94 -1.87 -7.58
CA LEU A 24 8.18 -1.41 -8.96
C LEU A 24 9.15 -2.34 -9.70
N GLY A 25 10.23 -2.77 -9.02
CA GLY A 25 11.19 -3.72 -9.58
C GLY A 25 10.55 -5.07 -9.89
N ALA A 26 9.74 -5.60 -8.97
CA ALA A 26 9.03 -6.86 -9.16
C ALA A 26 8.03 -6.79 -10.31
N MET A 27 7.27 -5.69 -10.43
CA MET A 27 6.34 -5.50 -11.55
C MET A 27 7.06 -5.37 -12.89
N THR A 28 8.14 -4.60 -12.94
CA THR A 28 8.96 -4.46 -14.16
C THR A 28 9.54 -5.81 -14.59
N TRP A 29 10.06 -6.59 -13.63
CA TRP A 29 10.56 -7.93 -13.88
C TRP A 29 9.45 -8.86 -14.40
N LEU A 30 8.28 -8.85 -13.77
CA LEU A 30 7.15 -9.66 -14.19
C LEU A 30 6.66 -9.29 -15.59
N ALA A 31 6.63 -8.00 -15.94
CA ALA A 31 6.27 -7.53 -17.27
C ALA A 31 7.30 -7.97 -18.34
N ALA A 32 8.58 -8.01 -17.99
CA ALA A 32 9.64 -8.48 -18.88
C ALA A 32 9.59 -10.00 -19.12
N VAL A 33 9.25 -10.79 -18.08
CA VAL A 33 9.26 -12.26 -18.16
C VAL A 33 7.92 -12.83 -18.67
N TYR A 34 6.80 -12.22 -18.31
CA TYR A 34 5.46 -12.71 -18.65
C TYR A 34 4.69 -11.62 -19.40
N PRO A 35 4.59 -11.73 -20.74
CA PRO A 35 3.82 -10.78 -21.56
C PRO A 35 2.40 -10.62 -21.01
N GLU A 36 2.00 -9.36 -20.84
CA GLU A 36 0.75 -9.03 -20.17
C GLU A 36 -0.44 -9.45 -21.03
N ALA A 37 -1.23 -10.40 -20.54
CA ALA A 37 -2.53 -10.69 -21.10
C ALA A 37 -3.53 -9.68 -20.55
N GLU A 38 -3.99 -8.76 -21.40
CA GLU A 38 -5.10 -7.87 -21.07
C GLU A 38 -6.32 -8.72 -20.68
N ARG A 39 -6.89 -8.42 -19.51
CA ARG A 39 -8.12 -9.04 -19.05
C ARG A 39 -9.13 -7.95 -18.82
N VAL A 40 -10.31 -8.14 -19.40
CA VAL A 40 -11.44 -7.25 -19.21
C VAL A 40 -12.16 -7.68 -17.94
N GLY A 41 -11.86 -6.98 -16.84
CA GLY A 41 -12.55 -7.19 -15.56
C GLY A 41 -13.93 -6.53 -15.51
N VAL A 42 -14.47 -6.44 -14.29
CA VAL A 42 -15.81 -5.88 -14.02
C VAL A 42 -15.98 -4.43 -14.51
N LEU A 43 -14.89 -3.65 -14.52
CA LEU A 43 -14.90 -2.26 -14.98
C LEU A 43 -15.03 -2.11 -16.50
N ARG A 44 -15.02 -3.21 -17.27
CA ARG A 44 -15.07 -3.25 -18.75
C ARG A 44 -13.96 -2.48 -19.46
N ILE A 45 -12.93 -2.08 -18.73
CA ILE A 45 -11.70 -1.50 -19.27
C ILE A 45 -10.68 -2.63 -19.32
N PRO A 46 -9.91 -2.80 -20.43
CA PRO A 46 -8.79 -3.71 -20.44
C PRO A 46 -7.77 -3.24 -19.40
N THR A 47 -7.50 -4.07 -18.38
CA THR A 47 -6.49 -3.75 -17.37
C THR A 47 -5.31 -4.71 -17.44
N THR A 48 -4.11 -4.16 -17.34
CA THR A 48 -2.87 -4.92 -17.16
C THR A 48 -2.66 -5.28 -15.68
N ARG A 49 -1.61 -6.06 -15.39
CA ARG A 49 -1.22 -6.37 -14.00
C ARG A 49 -0.73 -5.11 -13.28
N GLY A 50 0.00 -4.25 -13.99
CA GLY A 50 0.45 -2.96 -13.50
C GLY A 50 -0.70 -2.03 -13.14
N ASP A 51 -1.73 -1.95 -13.99
CA ASP A 51 -2.91 -1.11 -13.74
C ASP A 51 -3.65 -1.52 -12.46
N ARG A 52 -3.81 -2.82 -12.23
CA ARG A 52 -4.43 -3.36 -11.01
C ARG A 52 -3.66 -2.96 -9.76
N LEU A 53 -2.33 -3.07 -9.80
CA LEU A 53 -1.49 -2.63 -8.68
C LEU A 53 -1.67 -1.13 -8.45
N PHE A 54 -1.57 -0.32 -9.50
CA PHE A 54 -1.71 1.14 -9.39
C PHE A 54 -3.05 1.54 -8.77
N ILE A 55 -4.15 0.96 -9.27
CA ILE A 55 -5.50 1.20 -8.73
C ILE A 55 -5.57 0.78 -7.26
N SER A 56 -4.97 -0.36 -6.88
CA SER A 56 -4.96 -0.82 -5.49
C SER A 56 -4.20 0.13 -4.56
N LEU A 57 -3.08 0.71 -5.02
CA LEU A 57 -2.30 1.69 -4.26
C LEU A 57 -3.05 3.01 -4.11
N VAL A 58 -3.68 3.50 -5.18
CA VAL A 58 -4.52 4.71 -5.15
C VAL A 58 -5.69 4.50 -4.18
N LEU A 59 -6.38 3.36 -4.28
CA LEU A 59 -7.50 3.05 -3.38
C LEU A 59 -7.02 2.93 -1.92
N ALA A 60 -5.87 2.31 -1.67
CA ALA A 60 -5.30 2.24 -0.33
C ALA A 60 -5.02 3.64 0.23
N ALA A 61 -4.43 4.54 -0.55
CA ALA A 61 -4.19 5.92 -0.13
C ALA A 61 -5.51 6.65 0.19
N VAL A 62 -6.52 6.54 -0.67
CA VAL A 62 -7.85 7.14 -0.44
C VAL A 62 -8.52 6.58 0.81
N ILE A 63 -8.47 5.27 1.04
CA ILE A 63 -9.01 4.63 2.25
C ILE A 63 -8.35 5.21 3.50
N HIS A 64 -7.02 5.34 3.53
CA HIS A 64 -6.32 5.89 4.69
C HIS A 64 -6.63 7.38 4.92
N LEU A 65 -6.72 8.18 3.85
CA LEU A 65 -7.10 9.59 3.95
C LEU A 65 -8.53 9.76 4.48
N LEU A 66 -9.47 8.96 3.97
CA LEU A 66 -10.85 8.97 4.46
C LEU A 66 -10.95 8.48 5.90
N TRP A 67 -10.18 7.46 6.27
CA TRP A 67 -10.15 6.95 7.65
C TRP A 67 -9.66 8.03 8.62
N ILE A 68 -8.57 8.72 8.30
CA ILE A 68 -8.06 9.82 9.11
C ILE A 68 -9.10 10.94 9.24
N GLY A 69 -9.77 11.30 8.14
CA GLY A 69 -10.75 12.39 8.12
C GLY A 69 -12.08 12.09 8.82
N LEU A 70 -12.51 10.82 8.84
CA LEU A 70 -13.83 10.43 9.35
C LEU A 70 -13.79 9.68 10.68
N VAL A 71 -12.77 8.84 10.88
CA VAL A 71 -12.63 7.95 12.06
C VAL A 71 -11.56 8.47 13.01
N GLY A 72 -10.46 9.01 12.48
CA GLY A 72 -9.32 9.47 13.25
C GLY A 72 -8.23 8.41 13.43
N THR A 73 -7.26 8.68 14.29
CA THR A 73 -6.04 7.87 14.48
C THR A 73 -5.88 7.34 15.90
N ASP A 74 -6.98 7.29 16.66
CA ASP A 74 -6.96 6.90 18.07
C ASP A 74 -6.37 5.50 18.28
N THR A 75 -5.72 5.33 19.43
CA THR A 75 -5.15 4.05 19.84
C THR A 75 -6.25 3.10 20.28
N ILE A 76 -6.29 1.93 19.65
CA ILE A 76 -7.31 0.91 19.88
C ILE A 76 -6.85 -0.14 20.89
N PHE A 77 -5.54 -0.37 21.00
CA PHE A 77 -4.97 -1.36 21.89
C PHE A 77 -3.51 -1.04 22.18
N THR A 78 -3.05 -1.26 23.41
CA THR A 78 -1.63 -1.12 23.78
C THR A 78 -1.10 -2.48 24.19
N LEU A 79 -0.12 -2.97 23.43
CA LEU A 79 0.50 -4.25 23.67
C LEU A 79 1.51 -4.11 24.83
N PRO A 80 1.47 -4.97 25.87
CA PRO A 80 2.34 -4.86 27.05
C PRO A 80 3.74 -5.42 26.76
N ILE A 81 4.43 -4.86 25.77
CA ILE A 81 5.81 -5.21 25.39
C ILE A 81 6.65 -3.93 25.48
N GLY A 82 7.68 -3.94 26.31
CA GLY A 82 8.53 -2.77 26.54
C GLY A 82 7.75 -1.62 27.20
N GLU A 83 7.88 -0.40 26.67
CA GLU A 83 7.16 0.79 27.17
C GLU A 83 5.68 0.84 26.76
N GLY A 84 5.16 -0.18 26.09
CA GLY A 84 3.80 -0.24 25.57
C GLY A 84 3.77 0.14 24.09
N VAL A 85 3.52 -0.83 23.23
CA VAL A 85 3.38 -0.57 21.79
C VAL A 85 1.93 -0.21 21.50
N GLU A 86 1.70 1.04 21.12
CA GLU A 86 0.39 1.54 20.76
C GLU A 86 -0.01 1.09 19.36
N ILE A 87 -1.18 0.45 19.27
CA ILE A 87 -1.80 0.04 18.01
C ILE A 87 -2.88 1.06 17.71
N SER A 88 -2.69 1.83 16.63
CA SER A 88 -3.66 2.82 16.16
C SER A 88 -4.78 2.17 15.34
N SER A 89 -5.93 2.86 15.26
CA SER A 89 -7.05 2.46 14.40
C SER A 89 -6.66 2.35 12.92
N LEU A 90 -5.54 2.96 12.50
CA LEU A 90 -5.01 2.89 11.14
C LEU A 90 -4.68 1.46 10.69
N TRP A 91 -4.39 0.55 11.62
CA TRP A 91 -4.21 -0.87 11.28
C TRP A 91 -5.48 -1.50 10.70
N LEU A 92 -6.67 -1.05 11.12
CA LEU A 92 -7.93 -1.46 10.52
C LEU A 92 -8.07 -0.90 9.09
N ALA A 93 -7.69 0.36 8.87
CA ALA A 93 -7.65 0.95 7.53
C ALA A 93 -6.71 0.17 6.60
N THR A 94 -5.56 -0.27 7.12
CA THR A 94 -4.62 -1.13 6.39
C THR A 94 -5.26 -2.47 6.02
N LEU A 95 -5.94 -3.15 6.95
CA LEU A 95 -6.66 -4.40 6.66
C LEU A 95 -7.72 -4.21 5.58
N ILE A 96 -8.52 -3.15 5.65
CA ILE A 96 -9.54 -2.83 4.65
C ILE A 96 -8.89 -2.55 3.28
N SER A 97 -7.77 -1.84 3.26
CA SER A 97 -7.03 -1.58 2.03
C SER A 97 -6.49 -2.85 1.38
N LEU A 98 -5.98 -3.80 2.18
CA LEU A 98 -5.48 -5.09 1.70
C LEU A 98 -6.61 -5.97 1.17
N LEU A 99 -7.76 -6.01 1.87
CA LEU A 99 -8.94 -6.72 1.40
C LEU A 99 -9.44 -6.15 0.06
N SER A 100 -9.44 -4.82 -0.06
CA SER A 100 -9.82 -4.12 -1.29
C SER A 100 -8.84 -4.41 -2.42
N ALA A 101 -7.53 -4.44 -2.14
CA ALA A 101 -6.52 -4.83 -3.11
C ALA A 101 -6.73 -6.28 -3.59
N VAL A 102 -6.94 -7.24 -2.68
CA VAL A 102 -7.22 -8.64 -3.05
C VAL A 102 -8.48 -8.75 -3.91
N ALA A 103 -9.53 -7.99 -3.60
CA ALA A 103 -10.72 -7.94 -4.43
C ALA A 103 -10.39 -7.44 -5.85
N ILE A 104 -9.66 -6.35 -5.99
CA ILE A 104 -9.22 -5.80 -7.30
C ILE A 104 -8.40 -6.84 -8.08
N PHE A 105 -7.45 -7.52 -7.46
CA PHE A 105 -6.66 -8.53 -8.15
C PHE A 105 -7.50 -9.72 -8.64
N ARG A 106 -8.59 -10.05 -7.94
CA ARG A 106 -9.52 -11.15 -8.30
C ARG A 106 -10.58 -10.77 -9.32
N THR A 107 -11.16 -9.57 -9.23
CA THR A 107 -12.26 -9.11 -10.09
C THR A 107 -11.80 -8.30 -11.29
N VAL A 108 -10.56 -7.79 -11.18
CA VAL A 108 -9.80 -6.97 -12.14
C VAL A 108 -9.84 -7.53 -13.55
#